data_AF-A0A1C0TR96-F1
#
_entry.id   AF-A0A1C0TR96-F1
#
_cell.length_a   1.000
_cell.length_b   1.000
_cell.length_c   1.000
_cell.angle_alpha   90.00
_cell.angle_beta   90.00
_cell.angle_gamma   90.00
#
_symmetry.space_group_name_H-M   'P 1'
#
loop_
_entity.id
_entity.type
_entity.pdbx_description
1 polymer ?
#
loop_
_entity_poly.entity_id
_entity_poly.type
_entity_poly.pdbx_seq_one_letter_code
_entity_poly.pdbx_strand_id
1 'polypeptide(L)'
;MNLLDEINSCRLCYKQFGFEPRPVVQGANAAKILIAGQAPSLSVYKTGKPFNDASGKRLRMWLGVSEEQFYDPNLFAIVPMAFCYPGKGKSGDNPPPKICAKTWREKVLNEFVNVELTILIGQYAQSYHLEDFNNVTKSSQQWSKYLPSKIAIPHPSPRNFHWLKNNPWFETDAIPALKERVETIIND
;
A
#
# COMPACT_ATOMS: atom_id res chain seq x y z
N MET A 1 -22.32 0.31 11.29
CA MET A 1 -20.98 0.83 10.96
C MET A 1 -20.12 -0.38 10.68
N ASN A 2 -19.45 -0.39 9.53
CA ASN A 2 -18.45 -1.42 9.24
C ASN A 2 -17.09 -0.99 9.83
N LEU A 3 -16.11 -1.89 9.90
CA LEU A 3 -14.79 -1.59 10.48
C LEU A 3 -14.09 -0.40 9.80
N LEU A 4 -14.30 -0.21 8.49
CA LEU A 4 -13.68 0.90 7.77
C LEU A 4 -14.26 2.26 8.20
N ASP A 5 -15.55 2.33 8.54
CA ASP A 5 -16.18 3.54 9.12
C ASP A 5 -15.55 3.90 10.47
N GLU A 6 -15.25 2.89 11.30
CA GLU A 6 -14.56 3.09 12.59
C GLU A 6 -13.14 3.63 12.39
N ILE A 7 -12.40 3.07 11.42
CA ILE A 7 -11.07 3.55 11.06
C ILE A 7 -11.14 5.00 10.55
N ASN A 8 -12.10 5.33 9.69
CA ASN A 8 -12.30 6.68 9.16
C ASN A 8 -12.66 7.71 10.25
N SER A 9 -13.31 7.24 11.32
CA SER A 9 -13.68 8.06 12.48
C SER A 9 -12.58 8.15 13.55
N CYS A 10 -11.48 7.41 13.41
CA CYS A 10 -10.40 7.37 14.38
C CYS A 10 -9.71 8.74 14.57
N ARG A 11 -9.46 9.13 15.83
CA ARG A 11 -8.75 10.36 16.22
C ARG A 11 -7.59 10.16 17.19
N LEU A 12 -7.18 8.91 17.42
CA LEU A 12 -6.16 8.56 18.44
C LEU A 12 -4.81 9.26 18.26
N CYS A 13 -4.45 9.62 17.03
CA CYS A 13 -3.16 10.25 16.74
C CYS A 13 -3.13 11.78 16.93
N TYR A 14 -4.27 12.41 17.29
CA TYR A 14 -4.39 13.88 17.35
C TYR A 14 -3.28 14.53 18.19
N LYS A 15 -3.07 14.04 19.42
CA LYS A 15 -2.04 14.58 20.32
C LYS A 15 -0.61 14.42 19.78
N GLN A 16 -0.33 13.35 19.05
CA GLN A 16 1.00 13.09 18.49
C GLN A 16 1.27 13.98 17.27
N PHE A 17 0.26 14.24 16.45
CA PHE A 17 0.42 15.02 15.22
C PHE A 17 0.32 16.52 15.45
N GLY A 18 -0.48 16.96 16.42
CA GLY A 18 -0.77 18.38 16.66
C GLY A 18 -1.71 18.98 15.61
N PHE A 19 -2.37 18.17 14.80
CA PHE A 19 -3.38 18.55 13.82
C PHE A 19 -4.42 17.45 13.64
N GLU A 20 -5.54 17.79 13.01
CA GLU A 20 -6.70 16.91 12.85
C GLU A 20 -6.35 15.62 12.08
N PRO A 21 -6.49 14.43 12.67
CA PRO A 21 -6.33 13.17 11.95
C PRO A 21 -7.41 13.01 10.89
N ARG A 22 -6.99 12.71 9.66
CA ARG A 22 -7.88 12.35 8.55
C ARG A 22 -7.48 10.97 8.04
N PRO A 23 -8.06 9.89 8.60
CA PRO A 23 -7.77 8.55 8.16
C PRO A 23 -8.22 8.35 6.70
N VAL A 24 -7.47 7.56 5.93
CA VAL A 24 -7.77 7.17 4.56
C VAL A 24 -7.50 5.67 4.44
N VAL A 25 -8.57 4.93 4.15
CA VAL A 25 -8.58 3.50 3.88
C VAL A 25 -9.63 3.21 2.81
N GLN A 26 -9.41 2.19 1.99
CA GLN A 26 -10.35 1.75 0.95
C GLN A 26 -10.45 0.23 0.98
N GLY A 27 -11.64 -0.29 0.70
CA GLY A 27 -11.87 -1.70 0.42
C GLY A 27 -13.30 -2.11 0.72
N ALA A 28 -13.65 -3.32 0.30
CA ALA A 28 -14.85 -4.05 0.70
C ALA A 28 -14.45 -5.50 1.00
N ASN A 29 -15.33 -6.26 1.66
CA ASN A 29 -15.06 -7.67 1.98
C ASN A 29 -14.83 -8.52 0.70
N ALA A 30 -15.33 -8.06 -0.46
CA ALA A 30 -15.11 -8.69 -1.76
C ALA A 30 -13.72 -8.43 -2.36
N ALA A 31 -12.95 -7.48 -1.82
CA ALA A 31 -11.63 -7.11 -2.34
C ALA A 31 -10.74 -8.33 -2.58
N LYS A 32 -10.17 -8.41 -3.78
CA LYS A 32 -9.31 -9.52 -4.22
C LYS A 32 -7.82 -9.19 -4.11
N ILE A 33 -7.47 -7.90 -4.19
CA ILE A 33 -6.09 -7.43 -4.15
C ILE A 33 -5.93 -6.43 -3.01
N LEU A 34 -4.94 -6.65 -2.13
CA LEU A 34 -4.61 -5.74 -1.04
C LEU A 34 -3.32 -4.98 -1.33
N ILE A 35 -3.36 -3.66 -1.26
CA ILE A 35 -2.19 -2.79 -1.35
C ILE A 35 -1.82 -2.31 0.06
N ALA A 36 -0.69 -2.79 0.57
CA ALA A 36 -0.10 -2.34 1.82
C ALA A 36 0.99 -1.30 1.55
N GLY A 37 0.73 -0.04 1.90
CA GLY A 37 1.69 1.07 1.82
C GLY A 37 2.14 1.60 3.18
N GLN A 38 2.85 2.73 3.18
CA GLN A 38 3.33 3.37 4.42
C GLN A 38 2.20 4.15 5.13
N ALA A 39 1.84 5.30 4.58
CA ALA A 39 0.85 6.23 5.13
C ALA A 39 0.42 7.22 4.03
N PRO A 40 -0.74 7.89 4.18
CA PRO A 40 -1.11 9.01 3.33
C PRO A 40 -0.03 10.09 3.27
N SER A 41 0.18 10.67 2.09
CA SER A 41 0.97 11.90 1.93
C SER A 41 0.15 13.14 2.29
N LEU A 42 0.79 14.32 2.34
CA LEU A 42 0.06 15.59 2.51
C LEU A 42 -1.01 15.81 1.41
N SER A 43 -0.78 15.34 0.19
CA SER A 43 -1.76 15.44 -0.89
C SER A 43 -2.99 14.56 -0.61
N VAL A 44 -2.75 13.32 -0.17
CA VAL A 44 -3.83 12.40 0.23
C VAL A 44 -4.58 12.93 1.45
N TYR A 45 -3.89 13.53 2.42
CA TYR A 45 -4.53 14.23 3.54
C TYR A 45 -5.46 15.36 3.10
N LYS A 46 -5.10 16.12 2.07
CA LYS A 46 -5.95 17.21 1.54
C LYS A 46 -7.13 16.68 0.72
N THR A 47 -6.91 15.65 -0.09
CA THR A 47 -7.89 15.16 -1.06
C THR A 47 -8.78 14.03 -0.56
N GLY A 48 -8.31 13.24 0.42
CA GLY A 48 -8.96 12.00 0.88
C GLY A 48 -8.81 10.82 -0.08
N LYS A 49 -8.17 11.00 -1.25
CA LYS A 49 -8.07 9.95 -2.28
C LYS A 49 -6.68 9.30 -2.23
N PRO A 50 -6.54 8.01 -1.90
CA PRO A 50 -5.25 7.33 -1.83
C PRO A 50 -4.61 7.28 -3.22
N PHE A 51 -3.28 7.39 -3.33
CA PHE A 51 -2.58 7.30 -4.63
C PHE A 51 -3.11 8.26 -5.72
N ASN A 52 -3.58 9.45 -5.32
CA ASN A 52 -4.02 10.50 -6.24
C ASN A 52 -2.88 11.41 -6.73
N ASP A 53 -1.68 10.85 -6.90
CA ASP A 53 -0.48 11.58 -7.31
C ASP A 53 0.32 10.82 -8.38
N ALA A 54 1.49 11.33 -8.75
CA ALA A 54 2.37 10.69 -9.74
C ALA A 54 2.81 9.28 -9.34
N SER A 55 2.94 9.00 -8.04
CA SER A 55 3.27 7.66 -7.55
C SER A 55 2.12 6.69 -7.80
N GLY A 56 0.88 7.15 -7.59
CA GLY A 56 -0.30 6.36 -7.91
C GLY A 56 -0.51 6.10 -9.39
N LYS A 57 -0.23 7.09 -10.25
CA LYS A 57 -0.25 6.87 -11.71
C LYS A 57 0.74 5.78 -12.12
N ARG A 58 1.97 5.84 -11.61
CA ARG A 58 2.98 4.80 -11.87
C ARG A 58 2.57 3.44 -11.31
N LEU A 59 1.98 3.40 -10.11
CA LEU A 59 1.48 2.15 -9.55
C LEU A 59 0.42 1.50 -10.45
N ARG A 60 -0.57 2.26 -10.93
CA ARG A 60 -1.57 1.73 -11.86
C ARG A 60 -0.95 1.22 -13.16
N MET A 61 0.04 1.93 -13.71
CA MET A 61 0.80 1.46 -14.87
C MET A 61 1.57 0.16 -14.61
N TRP A 62 2.14 -0.01 -13.41
CA TRP A 62 2.81 -1.24 -12.99
C TRP A 62 1.85 -2.39 -12.79
N LEU A 63 0.63 -2.13 -12.32
CA LEU A 63 -0.42 -3.13 -12.14
C LEU A 63 -1.16 -3.47 -13.43
N GLY A 64 -1.08 -2.61 -14.45
CA GLY A 64 -1.80 -2.80 -15.71
C GLY A 64 -3.31 -2.53 -15.62
N VAL A 65 -3.74 -1.70 -14.67
CA VAL A 65 -5.16 -1.45 -14.40
C VAL A 65 -5.59 -0.01 -14.69
N SER A 66 -6.87 0.17 -15.00
CA SER A 66 -7.48 1.49 -15.15
C SER A 66 -7.62 2.22 -13.81
N GLU A 67 -7.98 3.50 -13.85
CA GLU A 67 -8.28 4.25 -12.63
C GLU A 67 -9.54 3.73 -11.94
N GLU A 68 -10.55 3.38 -12.72
CA GLU A 68 -11.83 2.82 -12.26
C GLU A 68 -11.62 1.50 -11.55
N GLN A 69 -10.85 0.58 -12.14
CA GLN A 69 -10.50 -0.71 -11.51
C GLN A 69 -9.73 -0.49 -10.21
N PHE A 70 -8.72 0.40 -10.20
CA PHE A 70 -7.89 0.65 -9.03
C PHE A 70 -8.68 1.22 -7.83
N TYR A 71 -9.74 2.00 -8.10
CA TYR A 71 -10.60 2.58 -7.07
C TYR A 71 -11.89 1.78 -6.82
N ASP A 72 -12.07 0.63 -7.46
CA ASP A 72 -13.16 -0.29 -7.12
C ASP A 72 -12.85 -1.00 -5.79
N PRO A 73 -13.62 -0.76 -4.72
CA PRO A 73 -13.37 -1.39 -3.42
C PRO A 73 -13.58 -2.92 -3.43
N ASN A 74 -14.28 -3.47 -4.43
CA ASN A 74 -14.43 -4.92 -4.60
C ASN A 74 -13.24 -5.57 -5.30
N LEU A 75 -12.38 -4.79 -5.97
CA LEU A 75 -11.14 -5.30 -6.54
C LEU A 75 -9.95 -4.99 -5.63
N PHE A 76 -9.82 -3.74 -5.19
CA PHE A 76 -8.66 -3.25 -4.44
C PHE A 76 -9.02 -2.74 -3.05
N ALA A 77 -8.42 -3.38 -2.04
CA ALA A 77 -8.28 -2.85 -0.69
C ALA A 77 -6.96 -2.07 -0.57
N ILE A 78 -7.00 -0.79 -0.18
CA ILE A 78 -5.81 0.03 0.04
C ILE A 78 -5.67 0.30 1.53
N VAL A 79 -4.72 -0.40 2.14
CA VAL A 79 -4.56 -0.49 3.61
C VAL A 79 -3.13 -0.11 4.02
N PRO A 80 -2.83 1.20 4.20
CA PRO A 80 -1.51 1.63 4.64
C PRO A 80 -1.21 1.19 6.09
N MET A 81 0.08 1.18 6.47
CA MET A 81 0.51 0.88 7.85
C MET A 81 0.02 1.93 8.86
N ALA A 82 -0.15 3.18 8.43
CA ALA A 82 -0.89 4.20 9.15
C ALA A 82 -1.94 4.85 8.25
N PHE A 83 -3.15 5.03 8.78
CA PHE A 83 -4.26 5.58 8.00
C PHE A 83 -4.23 7.09 7.88
N CYS A 84 -3.43 7.81 8.66
CA CYS A 84 -3.35 9.27 8.63
C CYS A 84 -1.99 9.75 8.13
N TYR A 85 -1.96 10.95 7.56
CA TYR A 85 -0.71 11.65 7.28
C TYR A 85 0.05 11.94 8.59
N PRO A 86 1.29 11.43 8.77
CA PRO A 86 2.01 11.53 10.03
C PRO A 86 2.83 12.84 10.18
N GLY A 87 2.64 13.80 9.30
CA GLY A 87 3.42 15.04 9.26
C GLY A 87 4.73 14.91 8.46
N LYS A 88 5.41 16.04 8.28
CA LYS A 88 6.66 16.15 7.52
C LYS A 88 7.86 15.94 8.44
N GLY A 89 8.77 15.04 8.06
CA GLY A 89 10.08 14.82 8.65
C GLY A 89 11.22 15.43 7.82
N LYS A 90 12.46 15.02 8.11
CA LYS A 90 13.67 15.59 7.49
C LYS A 90 13.82 15.25 6.00
N SER A 91 13.50 14.02 5.60
CA SER A 91 13.71 13.51 4.23
C SER A 91 12.41 13.23 3.46
N GLY A 92 11.26 13.44 4.08
CA GLY A 92 9.94 13.10 3.55
C GLY A 92 8.90 13.12 4.65
N ASP A 93 7.84 12.35 4.48
CA ASP A 93 6.82 12.19 5.52
C ASP A 93 7.35 11.31 6.66
N ASN A 94 6.88 11.56 7.88
CA ASN A 94 7.28 10.79 9.06
C ASN A 94 6.91 9.29 8.93
N PRO A 95 7.56 8.41 9.71
CA PRO A 95 7.16 7.01 9.81
C PRO A 95 5.70 6.86 10.28
N PRO A 96 5.03 5.76 9.91
CA PRO A 96 3.71 5.44 10.44
C PRO A 96 3.81 5.22 11.97
N PRO A 97 2.95 5.85 12.79
CA PRO A 97 2.98 5.65 14.23
C PRO A 97 2.54 4.22 14.62
N LYS A 98 3.22 3.63 15.60
CA LYS A 98 2.96 2.26 16.07
C LYS A 98 1.52 2.04 16.55
N ILE A 99 0.86 3.08 17.06
CA ILE A 99 -0.52 3.00 17.55
C ILE A 99 -1.49 2.58 16.45
N CYS A 100 -1.30 3.02 15.19
CA CYS A 100 -2.17 2.61 14.10
C CYS A 100 -2.14 1.10 13.90
N ALA A 101 -0.93 0.52 13.87
CA ALA A 101 -0.78 -0.90 13.68
C ALA A 101 -1.37 -1.70 14.86
N LYS A 102 -1.05 -1.28 16.09
CA LYS A 102 -1.55 -1.92 17.32
C LYS A 102 -3.08 -1.91 17.42
N THR A 103 -3.73 -0.82 17.01
CA THR A 103 -5.18 -0.67 17.18
C THR A 103 -5.97 -1.38 16.09
N TRP A 104 -5.50 -1.32 14.84
CA TRP A 104 -6.34 -1.61 13.68
C TRP A 104 -5.81 -2.70 12.75
N ARG A 105 -4.51 -3.00 12.75
CA ARG A 105 -3.91 -3.78 11.64
C ARG A 105 -4.43 -5.19 11.52
N GLU A 106 -4.49 -5.93 12.62
CA GLU A 106 -5.01 -7.30 12.61
C GLU A 106 -6.49 -7.31 12.25
N LYS A 107 -7.28 -6.44 12.88
CA LYS A 107 -8.73 -6.31 12.61
C LYS A 107 -9.02 -6.06 11.14
N VAL A 108 -8.33 -5.08 10.54
CA VAL A 108 -8.59 -4.70 9.14
C VAL A 108 -8.13 -5.75 8.15
N LEU A 109 -7.05 -6.48 8.45
CA LEU A 109 -6.60 -7.58 7.58
C LEU A 109 -7.58 -8.75 7.61
N ASN A 110 -8.22 -9.00 8.77
CA ASN A 110 -9.22 -10.05 8.92
C ASN A 110 -10.55 -9.77 8.17
N GLU A 111 -10.82 -8.52 7.75
CA GLU A 111 -11.99 -8.21 6.91
C GLU A 111 -11.83 -8.66 5.46
N PHE A 112 -10.58 -8.76 4.98
CA PHE A 112 -10.28 -9.00 3.58
C PHE A 112 -10.00 -10.48 3.28
N VAL A 113 -10.96 -11.34 3.63
CA VAL A 113 -10.85 -12.81 3.53
C VAL A 113 -10.75 -13.33 2.09
N ASN A 114 -11.17 -12.52 1.10
CA ASN A 114 -11.15 -12.87 -0.32
C ASN A 114 -9.87 -12.41 -1.04
N VAL A 115 -8.90 -11.83 -0.31
CA VAL A 115 -7.66 -11.35 -0.91
C VAL A 115 -6.80 -12.52 -1.37
N GLU A 116 -6.44 -12.48 -2.65
CA GLU A 116 -5.61 -13.49 -3.30
C GLU A 116 -4.20 -13.00 -3.60
N LEU A 117 -4.00 -11.67 -3.59
CA LEU A 117 -2.69 -11.03 -3.76
C LEU A 117 -2.54 -9.84 -2.82
N THR A 118 -1.45 -9.81 -2.05
CA THR A 118 -1.04 -8.65 -1.24
C THR A 118 0.24 -8.00 -1.78
N ILE A 119 0.14 -6.75 -2.19
CA ILE A 119 1.24 -5.93 -2.72
C ILE A 119 1.85 -5.11 -1.59
N LEU A 120 3.11 -5.37 -1.26
CA LEU A 120 3.86 -4.78 -0.15
C LEU A 120 4.79 -3.66 -0.64
N ILE A 121 4.33 -2.42 -0.47
CA ILE A 121 5.02 -1.24 -1.00
C ILE A 121 5.93 -0.60 0.06
N GLY A 122 7.24 -0.74 -0.16
CA GLY A 122 8.27 -0.11 0.66
C GLY A 122 8.47 -0.72 2.05
N GLN A 123 9.41 -0.14 2.81
CA GLN A 123 10.00 -0.80 3.98
C GLN A 123 9.01 -1.15 5.08
N TYR A 124 8.03 -0.28 5.39
CA TYR A 124 7.15 -0.50 6.54
C TYR A 124 6.13 -1.62 6.28
N ALA A 125 5.61 -1.69 5.06
CA ALA A 125 4.71 -2.78 4.67
C ALA A 125 5.48 -4.10 4.61
N GLN A 126 6.66 -4.10 3.96
CA GLN A 126 7.49 -5.30 3.84
C GLN A 126 7.98 -5.81 5.19
N SER A 127 8.49 -4.93 6.07
CA SER A 127 8.93 -5.28 7.42
C SER A 127 7.83 -5.86 8.30
N TYR A 128 6.56 -5.50 8.06
CA TYR A 128 5.45 -6.04 8.84
C TYR A 128 4.99 -7.40 8.30
N HIS A 129 5.00 -7.58 6.99
CA HIS A 129 4.36 -8.72 6.32
C HIS A 129 5.30 -9.85 5.93
N LEU A 130 6.61 -9.64 6.01
CA LEU A 130 7.64 -10.61 5.67
C LEU A 130 8.47 -10.97 6.91
N GLU A 131 8.62 -12.26 7.19
CA GLU A 131 9.40 -12.76 8.32
C GLU A 131 10.91 -12.56 8.12
N ASP A 132 11.37 -12.62 6.87
CA ASP A 132 12.77 -12.51 6.46
C ASP A 132 13.11 -11.12 5.86
N PHE A 133 12.35 -10.08 6.23
CA PHE A 133 12.62 -8.73 5.76
C PHE A 133 14.04 -8.28 6.11
N ASN A 134 14.83 -7.96 5.09
CA ASN A 134 16.16 -7.38 5.24
C ASN A 134 16.17 -5.90 4.85
N ASN A 135 15.86 -5.63 3.59
CA ASN A 135 15.68 -4.27 3.05
C ASN A 135 14.78 -4.34 1.82
N VAL A 136 14.37 -3.17 1.32
CA VAL A 136 13.44 -3.06 0.19
C VAL A 136 13.98 -3.73 -1.07
N THR A 137 15.26 -3.52 -1.40
CA THR A 137 15.86 -4.09 -2.61
C THR A 137 15.88 -5.62 -2.54
N LYS A 138 16.41 -6.20 -1.47
CA LYS A 138 16.49 -7.67 -1.32
C LYS A 138 15.10 -8.32 -1.33
N SER A 139 14.16 -7.74 -0.60
CA SER A 139 12.78 -8.27 -0.56
C SER A 139 12.13 -8.17 -1.94
N SER A 140 12.36 -7.08 -2.67
CA SER A 140 11.82 -6.91 -4.03
C SER A 140 12.51 -7.83 -5.04
N GLN A 141 13.79 -8.15 -4.88
CA GLN A 141 14.50 -9.14 -5.72
C GLN A 141 13.94 -10.55 -5.54
N GLN A 142 13.43 -10.87 -4.36
CA GLN A 142 12.79 -12.14 -4.04
C GLN A 142 11.30 -12.17 -4.41
N TRP A 143 10.84 -11.29 -5.32
CA TRP A 143 9.42 -11.19 -5.70
C TRP A 143 8.79 -12.55 -6.05
N SER A 144 9.52 -13.40 -6.78
CA SER A 144 9.04 -14.71 -7.23
C SER A 144 8.81 -15.69 -6.08
N LYS A 145 9.55 -15.56 -4.97
CA LYS A 145 9.37 -16.38 -3.76
C LYS A 145 8.03 -16.13 -3.09
N TYR A 146 7.51 -14.90 -3.17
CA TYR A 146 6.31 -14.48 -2.44
C TYR A 146 5.02 -14.68 -3.25
N LEU A 147 5.14 -14.75 -4.59
CA LEU A 147 4.01 -15.05 -5.47
C LEU A 147 3.52 -16.49 -5.25
N PRO A 148 2.22 -16.78 -5.49
CA PRO A 148 1.20 -15.89 -6.07
C PRO A 148 0.48 -15.00 -5.05
N SER A 149 0.68 -15.24 -3.74
CA SER A 149 -0.10 -14.60 -2.67
C SER A 149 0.39 -13.20 -2.27
N LYS A 150 1.67 -12.91 -2.47
CA LYS A 150 2.31 -11.66 -2.05
C LYS A 150 3.32 -11.20 -3.08
N ILE A 151 3.60 -9.91 -3.12
CA ILE A 151 4.76 -9.38 -3.85
C ILE A 151 5.29 -8.14 -3.16
N ALA A 152 6.61 -8.07 -2.99
CA ALA A 152 7.30 -6.92 -2.43
C ALA A 152 7.80 -6.02 -3.56
N ILE A 153 7.45 -4.73 -3.51
CA ILE A 153 7.87 -3.74 -4.50
C ILE A 153 8.41 -2.47 -3.83
N PRO A 154 9.37 -1.75 -4.46
CA PRO A 154 9.77 -0.43 -4.00
C PRO A 154 8.62 0.56 -4.11
N HIS A 155 8.75 1.71 -3.45
CA HIS A 155 7.75 2.78 -3.62
C HIS A 155 7.74 3.29 -5.08
N PRO A 156 6.58 3.50 -5.72
CA PRO A 156 6.48 4.01 -7.09
C PRO A 156 6.82 5.52 -7.23
N SER A 157 7.59 6.08 -6.29
CA SER A 157 7.92 7.52 -6.29
C SER A 157 8.87 7.85 -7.44
N PRO A 158 8.75 9.03 -8.09
CA PRO A 158 9.77 9.54 -9.00
C PRO A 158 11.18 9.57 -8.39
N ARG A 159 11.29 9.70 -7.05
CA ARG A 159 12.56 9.68 -6.33
C ARG A 159 13.33 8.35 -6.48
N ASN A 160 12.66 7.25 -6.82
CA ASN A 160 13.27 5.94 -7.03
C ASN A 160 13.81 5.72 -8.45
N PHE A 161 13.91 6.76 -9.28
CA PHE A 161 14.46 6.65 -10.65
C PHE A 161 15.84 5.98 -10.68
N HIS A 162 16.77 6.40 -9.82
CA HIS A 162 18.11 5.81 -9.79
C HIS A 162 18.10 4.34 -9.35
N TRP A 163 17.18 3.98 -8.44
CA TRP A 163 17.00 2.59 -8.03
C TRP A 163 16.52 1.73 -9.20
N LEU A 164 15.52 2.19 -9.97
CA LEU A 164 15.00 1.48 -11.15
C LEU A 164 16.09 1.27 -12.20
N LYS A 165 16.86 2.32 -12.49
CA LYS A 165 17.99 2.24 -13.43
C LYS A 165 19.03 1.18 -13.02
N ASN A 166 19.30 1.04 -11.73
CA ASN A 166 20.26 0.07 -11.20
C ASN A 166 19.67 -1.33 -10.98
N ASN A 167 18.35 -1.50 -11.14
CA ASN A 167 17.63 -2.74 -10.92
C ASN A 167 16.67 -3.02 -12.09
N PRO A 168 17.18 -3.18 -13.33
CA PRO A 168 16.35 -3.33 -14.52
C PRO A 168 15.43 -4.54 -14.47
N TRP A 169 15.85 -5.62 -13.79
CA TRP A 169 15.05 -6.83 -13.50
C TRP A 169 13.68 -6.52 -12.91
N PHE A 170 13.53 -5.40 -12.20
CA PHE A 170 12.25 -5.01 -11.63
C PHE A 170 11.23 -4.73 -12.74
N GLU A 171 11.61 -3.96 -13.76
CA GLU A 171 10.72 -3.59 -14.86
C GLU A 171 10.66 -4.67 -15.94
N THR A 172 11.72 -5.46 -16.14
CA THR A 172 11.76 -6.52 -17.17
C THR A 172 11.14 -7.84 -16.72
N ASP A 173 11.17 -8.14 -15.41
CA ASP A 173 10.77 -9.46 -14.91
C ASP A 173 9.64 -9.35 -13.87
N ALA A 174 9.85 -8.56 -12.81
CA ALA A 174 8.91 -8.51 -11.69
C ALA A 174 7.57 -7.81 -12.06
N ILE A 175 7.63 -6.70 -12.80
CA ILE A 175 6.43 -5.98 -13.22
C ILE A 175 5.57 -6.81 -14.19
N PRO A 176 6.10 -7.45 -15.24
CA PRO A 176 5.31 -8.35 -16.08
C PRO A 176 4.60 -9.46 -15.31
N ALA A 177 5.31 -10.14 -14.39
CA ALA A 177 4.71 -11.20 -13.56
C ALA A 177 3.62 -10.65 -12.62
N LEU A 178 3.81 -9.44 -12.08
CA LEU A 178 2.79 -8.77 -11.27
C LEU A 178 1.55 -8.43 -12.09
N LYS A 179 1.72 -7.92 -13.31
CA LYS A 179 0.60 -7.59 -14.22
C LYS A 179 -0.20 -8.83 -14.56
N GLU A 180 0.49 -9.91 -14.95
CA GLU A 180 -0.15 -11.18 -15.27
C GLU A 180 -0.99 -11.68 -14.08
N ARG A 181 -0.42 -11.68 -12.87
CA ARG A 181 -1.18 -12.11 -11.67
C ARG A 181 -2.39 -11.21 -11.38
N VAL A 182 -2.25 -9.89 -11.54
CA VAL A 182 -3.36 -8.95 -11.34
C VAL A 182 -4.46 -9.16 -12.38
N GLU A 183 -4.08 -9.38 -13.64
CA GLU A 183 -5.00 -9.63 -14.73
C GLU A 183 -5.78 -10.93 -14.53
N THR A 184 -5.14 -12.01 -14.07
CA THR A 184 -5.83 -13.25 -13.69
C THR A 184 -6.90 -12.97 -12.64
N ILE A 185 -6.56 -12.29 -11.54
CA ILE A 185 -7.49 -12.03 -10.43
C ILE A 185 -8.68 -11.16 -10.86
N ILE A 186 -8.47 -10.19 -11.74
CA ILE A 186 -9.53 -9.26 -12.18
C ILE A 186 -10.49 -9.94 -13.17
N ASN A 187 -10.03 -10.96 -13.90
CA ASN A 187 -10.82 -11.65 -14.92
C ASN A 187 -11.42 -12.99 -14.45
N ASP A 188 -11.09 -13.44 -13.23
CA ASP A 188 -11.67 -14.61 -12.56
C ASP A 188 -13.09 -14.33 -12.01
#